data_AF-A0A2H3FTM1-F1
#
_entry.id   AF-A0A2H3FTM1-F1
#
_cell.length_a   1.000
_cell.length_b   1.000
_cell.length_c   1.000
_cell.angle_alpha   90.00
_cell.angle_beta   90.00
_cell.angle_gamma   90.00
#
_symmetry.space_group_name_H-M   'P 1'
#
loop_
_entity.id
_entity.type
_entity.pdbx_description
1 polymer ?
#
loop_
_entity_poly.entity_id
_entity_poly.type
_entity_poly.pdbx_seq_one_letter_code
_entity_poly.pdbx_strand_id
1 'polypeptide(L)'
;MGFGRFIHYVGAFFLLAATIMLVVVSITAPVVDHIALLKVRSGGNGVNFGTFGYCVMRSAGSDRCSSAHIGYDPTDALQGLDLSEIGAGTAKAMTYVMVLHPIGAGLCFISFLLALGAGIFGSLMSTLVSIAAFLVTIIALACDFAGFSIIRRRINRDTAATASWSVGIWLVLAAAILCLIGTIAVFITCCSGRRRKNREQKKMAAYSTSPTRY
;
A
#
# COMPACT_ATOMS: atom_id res chain seq x y z
N MET A 1 -13.84 19.42 -25.18
CA MET A 1 -14.12 18.13 -24.49
C MET A 1 -12.85 17.44 -23.94
N GLY A 2 -11.68 18.10 -23.86
CA GLY A 2 -10.41 17.43 -23.54
C GLY A 2 -10.02 17.34 -22.05
N PHE A 3 -10.35 18.36 -21.24
CA PHE A 3 -9.81 18.49 -19.88
C PHE A 3 -10.18 17.33 -18.94
N GLY A 4 -11.43 16.85 -18.99
CA GLY A 4 -11.86 15.72 -18.16
C GLY A 4 -11.23 14.37 -18.54
N ARG A 5 -10.94 14.15 -19.83
CA ARG A 5 -10.24 12.93 -20.29
C ARG A 5 -8.78 12.96 -19.87
N PHE A 6 -8.13 14.12 -19.96
CA PHE A 6 -6.73 14.29 -19.53
C PHE A 6 -6.55 13.95 -18.03
N ILE A 7 -7.41 14.50 -17.16
CA ILE A 7 -7.37 14.19 -15.72
C ILE A 7 -7.61 12.70 -15.46
N HIS A 8 -8.48 12.06 -16.24
CA HIS A 8 -8.72 10.62 -16.11
C HIS A 8 -7.48 9.77 -16.41
N TYR A 9 -6.79 10.07 -17.51
CA TYR A 9 -5.57 9.35 -17.90
C TYR A 9 -4.43 9.59 -16.91
N VAL A 10 -4.31 10.82 -16.40
CA VAL A 10 -3.35 11.15 -15.34
C VAL A 10 -3.66 10.36 -14.06
N GLY A 11 -4.92 10.33 -13.63
CA GLY A 11 -5.35 9.52 -12.47
C GLY A 11 -5.10 8.02 -12.64
N ALA A 12 -5.38 7.49 -13.83
CA ALA A 12 -5.09 6.10 -14.18
C ALA A 12 -3.57 5.81 -14.12
N PHE A 13 -2.73 6.70 -14.65
CA PHE A 13 -1.27 6.57 -14.55
C PHE A 13 -0.78 6.52 -13.11
N PHE A 14 -1.31 7.38 -12.23
CA PHE A 14 -0.98 7.36 -10.80
C PHE A 14 -1.39 6.06 -10.10
N LEU A 15 -2.56 5.49 -10.44
CA LEU A 15 -2.99 4.18 -9.91
C LEU A 15 -2.07 3.04 -10.39
N LEU A 16 -1.60 3.09 -11.64
CA LEU A 16 -0.64 2.11 -12.16
C LEU A 16 0.71 2.24 -11.43
N ALA A 17 1.21 3.46 -11.25
CA ALA A 17 2.44 3.70 -10.50
C ALA A 17 2.33 3.22 -9.05
N ALA A 18 1.20 3.50 -8.38
CA ALA A 18 0.93 3.00 -7.04
C ALA A 18 0.89 1.47 -6.98
N THR A 19 0.28 0.82 -7.98
CA THR A 19 0.26 -0.65 -8.12
C THR A 19 1.68 -1.21 -8.18
N ILE A 20 2.53 -0.66 -9.05
CA ILE A 20 3.92 -1.12 -9.21
C ILE A 20 4.68 -0.97 -7.89
N MET A 21 4.54 0.18 -7.22
CA MET A 21 5.16 0.42 -5.91
C MET A 21 4.68 -0.57 -4.84
N LEU A 22 3.37 -0.82 -4.73
CA LEU A 22 2.81 -1.80 -3.80
C LEU A 22 3.27 -3.23 -4.11
N VAL A 23 3.40 -3.58 -5.39
CA VAL A 23 3.95 -4.88 -5.82
C VAL A 23 5.42 -4.99 -5.43
N VAL A 24 6.22 -3.95 -5.66
CA VAL A 24 7.63 -3.91 -5.24
C VAL A 24 7.72 -4.09 -3.73
N VAL A 25 6.97 -3.33 -2.94
CA VAL A 25 6.88 -3.49 -1.48
C VAL A 25 6.53 -4.94 -1.10
N SER A 26 5.55 -5.54 -1.79
CA SER A 26 5.14 -6.93 -1.58
C SER A 26 6.19 -7.96 -2.00
N ILE A 27 7.22 -7.59 -2.75
CA ILE A 27 8.29 -8.49 -3.20
C ILE A 27 9.62 -8.19 -2.50
N THR A 28 9.78 -7.03 -1.84
CA THR A 28 11.09 -6.59 -1.37
C THR A 28 11.73 -7.42 -0.25
N ALA A 29 11.00 -8.26 0.49
CA ALA A 29 11.59 -8.87 1.68
C ALA A 29 12.40 -10.14 1.54
N PRO A 30 12.11 -11.11 0.65
CA PRO A 30 12.96 -12.29 0.56
C PRO A 30 14.12 -12.12 -0.42
N VAL A 31 14.17 -11.02 -1.19
CA VAL A 31 15.07 -10.93 -2.37
C VAL A 31 16.30 -10.03 -2.14
N VAL A 32 16.28 -9.08 -1.20
CA VAL A 32 17.37 -8.09 -1.11
C VAL A 32 17.68 -7.69 0.35
N ASP A 33 18.83 -8.14 0.87
CA ASP A 33 19.39 -7.83 2.21
C ASP A 33 19.50 -6.32 2.54
N HIS A 34 19.44 -5.46 1.53
CA HIS A 34 19.53 -4.01 1.69
C HIS A 34 18.20 -3.34 2.07
N ILE A 35 17.06 -3.99 1.87
CA ILE A 35 15.72 -3.42 2.04
C ILE A 35 14.97 -4.04 3.23
N ALA A 36 15.70 -4.56 4.21
CA ALA A 36 15.13 -5.06 5.46
C ALA A 36 14.25 -3.97 6.09
N LEU A 37 13.03 -4.31 6.48
CA LEU A 37 12.09 -3.36 7.11
C LEU A 37 12.65 -2.85 8.44
N LEU A 38 13.36 -3.72 9.15
CA LEU A 38 14.01 -3.41 10.41
C LEU A 38 15.33 -4.16 10.50
N LYS A 39 16.39 -3.41 10.83
CA LYS A 39 17.71 -3.95 11.13
C LYS A 39 17.96 -3.78 12.62
N VAL A 40 18.25 -4.88 13.29
CA VAL A 40 18.67 -4.90 14.70
C VAL A 40 20.11 -5.37 14.73
N ARG A 41 20.99 -4.63 15.40
CA ARG A 41 22.43 -4.94 15.47
C ARG A 41 22.89 -4.88 16.92
N SER A 42 23.56 -5.93 17.38
CA SER A 42 24.10 -6.07 18.73
C SER A 42 25.48 -6.74 18.66
N GLY A 43 26.55 -6.01 19.02
CA GLY A 43 27.88 -6.58 19.26
C GLY A 43 28.47 -7.47 18.14
N GLY A 44 28.20 -7.17 16.87
CA GLY A 44 28.69 -7.94 15.71
C GLY A 44 27.68 -8.94 15.14
N ASN A 45 26.63 -9.32 15.87
CA ASN A 45 25.51 -10.10 15.33
C ASN A 45 24.34 -9.17 15.00
N GLY A 46 23.56 -9.51 13.98
CA GLY A 46 22.43 -8.69 13.57
C GLY A 46 21.29 -9.53 13.02
N VAL A 47 20.07 -9.03 13.16
CA VAL A 47 18.87 -9.66 12.58
C VAL A 47 18.20 -8.63 11.68
N ASN A 48 18.01 -9.03 10.43
CA ASN A 48 17.28 -8.29 9.43
C ASN A 48 15.88 -8.90 9.33
N PHE A 49 14.87 -8.13 9.70
CA PHE A 49 13.48 -8.55 9.56
C PHE A 49 12.90 -8.05 8.23
N GLY A 50 12.29 -8.96 7.50
CA GLY A 50 11.54 -8.71 6.28
C GLY A 50 10.05 -9.06 6.40
N THR A 51 9.29 -8.78 5.35
CA THR A 51 7.85 -9.02 5.21
C THR A 51 7.46 -10.50 5.22
N PHE A 52 8.30 -11.39 4.65
CA PHE A 52 8.02 -12.84 4.56
C PHE A 52 9.03 -13.72 5.29
N GLY A 53 10.03 -13.15 5.95
CA GLY A 53 11.04 -13.91 6.68
C GLY A 53 12.02 -13.01 7.40
N TYR A 54 13.00 -13.62 8.05
CA TYR A 54 14.10 -12.94 8.74
C TYR A 54 15.44 -13.58 8.35
N CYS A 55 16.50 -12.79 8.38
CA CYS A 55 17.87 -13.27 8.22
C CYS A 55 18.69 -12.93 9.47
N VAL A 56 19.36 -13.95 10.01
CA VAL A 56 20.29 -13.81 11.13
C VAL A 56 21.70 -13.73 10.56
N MET A 57 22.33 -12.57 10.75
CA MET A 57 23.72 -12.32 10.41
C MET A 57 24.60 -12.58 11.62
N ARG A 58 25.56 -13.50 11.48
CA ARG A 58 26.55 -13.82 12.51
C ARG A 58 27.93 -13.33 12.08
N SER A 59 28.66 -12.64 12.96
CA SER A 59 30.02 -12.15 12.67
C SER A 59 31.05 -13.26 12.40
N ALA A 60 30.73 -14.53 12.67
CA ALA A 60 31.68 -15.65 12.60
C ALA A 60 31.11 -16.90 11.87
N GLY A 61 30.17 -16.74 10.93
CA GLY A 61 29.58 -17.88 10.22
C GLY A 61 28.79 -17.48 8.96
N SER A 62 28.17 -18.47 8.32
CA SER A 62 27.26 -18.22 7.18
C SER A 62 25.92 -17.65 7.65
N ASP A 63 25.44 -16.64 6.93
CA ASP A 63 24.14 -16.03 7.18
C ASP A 63 23.02 -17.06 6.99
N ARG A 64 22.09 -17.10 7.95
CA ARG A 64 20.93 -18.00 7.89
C ARG A 64 19.65 -17.20 7.72
N CYS A 65 19.01 -17.41 6.59
CA CYS A 65 17.73 -16.83 6.25
C CYS A 65 16.63 -17.88 6.38
N SER A 66 15.51 -17.48 6.96
CA SER A 66 14.30 -18.29 6.97
C SER A 66 13.63 -18.28 5.59
N SER A 67 13.02 -19.40 5.21
CA SER A 67 12.22 -19.51 3.99
C SER A 67 11.03 -18.55 4.03
N ALA A 68 10.72 -17.93 2.89
CA ALA A 68 9.62 -16.99 2.77
C ALA A 68 8.28 -17.68 3.06
N HIS A 69 7.64 -17.39 4.20
CA HIS A 69 6.33 -17.94 4.54
C HIS A 69 5.44 -16.88 5.19
N ILE A 70 4.15 -16.91 4.83
CA ILE A 70 3.13 -16.05 5.42
C ILE A 70 2.88 -16.52 6.85
N GLY A 71 2.98 -15.62 7.83
CA GLY A 71 2.79 -15.96 9.24
C GLY A 71 3.94 -16.73 9.87
N TYR A 72 5.18 -16.52 9.40
CA TYR A 72 6.36 -17.11 10.04
C TYR A 72 6.45 -16.68 11.51
N ASP A 73 6.87 -17.60 12.37
CA ASP A 73 7.09 -17.32 13.79
C ASP A 73 8.48 -16.66 13.93
N PRO A 74 8.58 -15.36 14.29
CA PRO A 74 9.88 -14.73 14.51
C PRO A 74 10.50 -15.17 15.84
N THR A 75 9.78 -15.97 16.64
CA THR A 75 10.22 -16.44 17.95
C THR A 75 11.51 -17.22 17.85
N ASP A 76 11.75 -17.98 16.77
CA ASP A 76 13.03 -18.66 16.51
C ASP A 76 14.19 -17.69 16.28
N ALA A 77 13.94 -16.51 15.68
CA ALA A 77 14.94 -15.46 15.50
C ALA A 77 15.27 -14.75 16.83
N LEU A 78 14.24 -14.61 17.67
CA LEU A 78 14.27 -13.88 18.94
C LEU A 78 14.72 -14.76 20.12
N GLN A 79 14.58 -16.08 20.03
CA GLN A 79 15.17 -17.05 20.97
C GLN A 79 16.70 -16.94 20.98
N GLY A 80 17.32 -16.58 19.85
CA GLY A 80 18.75 -16.27 19.78
C GLY A 80 19.16 -14.96 20.46
N LEU A 81 18.20 -14.14 20.90
CA LEU A 81 18.39 -12.80 21.48
C LEU A 81 17.63 -12.57 22.79
N ASP A 82 17.03 -13.61 23.38
CA ASP A 82 16.26 -13.57 24.64
C ASP A 82 15.02 -12.62 24.62
N LEU A 83 14.37 -12.51 23.46
CA LEU A 83 13.21 -11.62 23.21
C LEU A 83 11.94 -12.40 22.81
N SER A 84 11.84 -13.65 23.25
CA SER A 84 10.88 -14.68 22.79
C SER A 84 9.41 -14.38 23.11
N GLU A 85 9.10 -13.81 24.28
CA GLU A 85 7.71 -13.51 24.70
C GLU A 85 7.10 -12.30 23.97
N ILE A 86 7.94 -11.45 23.38
CA ILE A 86 7.57 -10.11 22.91
C ILE A 86 7.16 -10.12 21.42
N GLY A 87 7.60 -11.14 20.66
CA GLY A 87 7.55 -11.18 19.20
C GLY A 87 6.34 -11.89 18.57
N ALA A 88 5.84 -12.97 19.17
CA ALA A 88 4.89 -13.88 18.50
C ALA A 88 3.58 -13.19 18.08
N GLY A 89 2.93 -12.48 19.02
CA GLY A 89 1.65 -11.81 18.75
C GLY A 89 1.78 -10.63 17.80
N THR A 90 2.80 -9.79 18.01
CA THR A 90 3.02 -8.58 17.19
C THR A 90 3.41 -8.94 15.75
N ALA A 91 4.25 -9.95 15.55
CA ALA A 91 4.67 -10.34 14.22
C ALA A 91 3.62 -11.15 13.45
N LYS A 92 2.80 -11.95 14.16
CA LYS A 92 1.64 -12.61 13.54
C LYS A 92 0.62 -11.59 13.02
N ALA A 93 0.39 -10.50 13.76
CA ALA A 93 -0.46 -9.41 13.30
C ALA A 93 0.16 -8.67 12.09
N MET A 94 1.47 -8.42 12.12
CA MET A 94 2.19 -7.76 11.02
C MET A 94 2.17 -8.57 9.72
N THR A 95 2.41 -9.89 9.81
CA THR A 95 2.38 -10.78 8.63
C THR A 95 1.01 -10.82 7.97
N TYR A 96 -0.08 -10.71 8.74
CA TYR A 96 -1.44 -10.63 8.19
C TYR A 96 -1.67 -9.32 7.42
N VAL A 97 -1.13 -8.20 7.93
CA VAL A 97 -1.18 -6.88 7.27
C VAL A 97 -0.39 -6.88 5.96
N MET A 98 0.65 -7.69 5.85
CA MET A 98 1.48 -7.77 4.63
C MET A 98 0.71 -8.36 3.45
N VAL A 99 -0.35 -9.14 3.71
CA VAL A 99 -1.29 -9.65 2.69
C VAL A 99 -2.23 -8.56 2.18
N LEU A 100 -2.48 -7.52 2.97
CA LEU A 100 -3.31 -6.38 2.57
C LEU A 100 -2.67 -5.56 1.44
N HIS A 101 -1.33 -5.53 1.37
CA HIS A 101 -0.57 -4.82 0.33
C HIS A 101 -0.81 -5.35 -1.09
N PRO A 102 -0.65 -6.67 -1.38
CA PRO A 102 -0.94 -7.22 -2.70
C PRO A 102 -2.45 -7.15 -3.03
N ILE A 103 -3.33 -7.26 -2.04
CA ILE A 103 -4.77 -7.04 -2.25
C ILE A 103 -5.03 -5.60 -2.70
N GLY A 104 -4.43 -4.62 -2.01
CA GLY A 104 -4.50 -3.21 -2.39
C GLY A 104 -3.96 -2.96 -3.80
N ALA A 105 -2.82 -3.57 -4.15
CA ALA A 105 -2.26 -3.50 -5.50
C ALA A 105 -3.22 -4.07 -6.56
N GLY A 106 -3.81 -5.23 -6.29
CA GLY A 106 -4.79 -5.84 -7.19
C GLY A 106 -6.01 -4.95 -7.42
N LEU A 107 -6.55 -4.33 -6.37
CA LEU A 107 -7.66 -3.40 -6.48
C LEU A 107 -7.28 -2.13 -7.26
N CYS A 108 -6.08 -1.57 -7.05
CA CYS A 108 -5.56 -0.45 -7.84
C CYS A 108 -5.44 -0.81 -9.33
N PHE A 109 -4.93 -1.99 -9.65
CA PHE A 109 -4.80 -2.48 -11.01
C PHE A 109 -6.16 -2.67 -11.70
N ILE A 110 -7.13 -3.27 -11.00
CA ILE A 110 -8.50 -3.42 -11.51
C ILE A 110 -9.12 -2.04 -11.74
N SER A 111 -8.98 -1.11 -10.80
CA SER A 111 -9.48 0.26 -10.95
C SER A 111 -8.88 0.96 -12.18
N PHE A 112 -7.58 0.76 -12.44
CA PHE A 112 -6.88 1.24 -13.63
C PHE A 112 -7.45 0.65 -14.94
N LEU A 113 -7.67 -0.66 -15.01
CA LEU A 113 -8.25 -1.30 -16.19
C LEU A 113 -9.67 -0.79 -16.47
N LEU A 114 -10.49 -0.64 -15.42
CA LEU A 114 -11.84 -0.07 -15.52
C LEU A 114 -11.81 1.41 -15.93
N ALA A 115 -10.76 2.15 -15.56
CA ALA A 115 -10.55 3.52 -16.01
C ALA A 115 -10.16 3.59 -17.51
N LEU A 116 -9.44 2.60 -18.04
CA LEU A 116 -9.10 2.54 -19.46
C LEU A 116 -10.26 2.07 -20.35
N GLY A 117 -11.03 1.08 -19.90
CA GLY A 117 -12.14 0.47 -20.66
C GLY A 117 -13.43 1.30 -20.73
N ALA A 118 -13.34 2.62 -20.68
CA ALA A 118 -14.42 3.53 -20.30
C ALA A 118 -15.67 3.51 -21.23
N GLY A 119 -16.62 2.62 -20.92
CA GLY A 119 -18.06 2.87 -21.02
C GLY A 119 -18.60 3.53 -19.74
N ILE A 120 -19.85 4.03 -19.76
CA ILE A 120 -20.48 4.73 -18.61
C ILE A 120 -20.45 3.89 -17.32
N PHE A 121 -20.66 2.58 -17.44
CA PHE A 121 -20.59 1.64 -16.31
C PHE A 121 -19.18 1.48 -15.74
N GLY A 122 -18.15 1.57 -16.59
CA GLY A 122 -16.74 1.44 -16.18
C GLY A 122 -16.28 2.55 -15.25
N SER A 123 -16.74 3.80 -15.45
CA SER A 123 -16.34 4.94 -14.62
C SER A 123 -16.90 4.87 -13.19
N LEU A 124 -18.13 4.40 -13.02
CA LEU A 124 -18.73 4.20 -11.69
C LEU A 124 -18.02 3.08 -10.92
N MET A 125 -17.80 1.94 -11.57
CA MET A 125 -17.11 0.81 -10.96
C MET A 125 -15.64 1.14 -10.66
N SER A 126 -14.93 1.82 -11.56
CA SER A 126 -13.55 2.28 -11.34
C SER A 126 -13.45 3.16 -10.09
N THR A 127 -14.40 4.07 -9.88
CA THR A 127 -14.43 4.95 -8.71
C THR A 127 -14.63 4.15 -7.43
N LEU A 128 -15.61 3.23 -7.39
CA LEU A 128 -15.86 2.39 -6.21
C LEU A 128 -14.65 1.51 -5.87
N VAL A 129 -14.05 0.87 -6.88
CA VAL A 129 -12.85 0.04 -6.69
C VAL A 129 -11.66 0.89 -6.25
N SER A 130 -11.49 2.12 -6.77
CA SER A 130 -10.41 3.04 -6.35
C SER A 130 -10.54 3.47 -4.89
N ILE A 131 -11.77 3.66 -4.40
CA ILE A 131 -12.03 4.00 -3.00
C ILE A 131 -11.74 2.78 -2.11
N ALA A 132 -12.18 1.59 -2.51
CA ALA A 132 -11.88 0.35 -1.79
C ALA A 132 -10.36 0.09 -1.72
N ALA A 133 -9.65 0.26 -2.84
CA ALA A 133 -8.19 0.14 -2.92
C ALA A 133 -7.51 1.12 -1.96
N PHE A 134 -7.95 2.38 -1.96
CA PHE A 134 -7.41 3.41 -1.07
C PHE A 134 -7.62 3.09 0.41
N LEU A 135 -8.82 2.62 0.80
CA LEU A 135 -9.10 2.20 2.17
C LEU A 135 -8.18 1.07 2.61
N VAL A 136 -8.04 0.04 1.77
CA VAL A 136 -7.13 -1.09 2.04
C VAL A 136 -5.69 -0.60 2.20
N THR A 137 -5.24 0.29 1.31
CA THR A 137 -3.87 0.83 1.33
C THR A 137 -3.62 1.69 2.58
N ILE A 138 -4.59 2.47 3.03
CA ILE A 138 -4.49 3.24 4.28
C ILE A 138 -4.45 2.34 5.50
N ILE A 139 -5.28 1.30 5.55
CA ILE A 139 -5.26 0.35 6.66
C ILE A 139 -3.90 -0.34 6.74
N ALA A 140 -3.37 -0.78 5.59
CA ALA A 140 -2.03 -1.37 5.51
C ALA A 140 -0.96 -0.41 6.05
N LEU A 141 -0.93 0.83 5.54
CA LEU A 141 0.02 1.87 5.96
C LEU A 141 -0.09 2.17 7.47
N ALA A 142 -1.30 2.30 7.99
CA ALA A 142 -1.53 2.58 9.42
C ALA A 142 -1.01 1.44 10.30
N CYS A 143 -1.27 0.20 9.90
CA CYS A 143 -0.74 -0.98 10.56
C CYS A 143 0.79 -1.02 10.51
N ASP A 144 1.42 -0.72 9.37
CA ASP A 144 2.88 -0.65 9.26
C ASP A 144 3.47 0.38 10.23
N PHE A 145 2.96 1.61 10.23
CA PHE A 145 3.41 2.65 11.18
C PHE A 145 3.21 2.23 12.63
N ALA A 146 2.08 1.61 12.97
CA ALA A 146 1.83 1.10 14.31
C ALA A 146 2.85 0.03 14.70
N GLY A 147 3.08 -0.95 13.83
CA GLY A 147 4.08 -2.01 14.00
C GLY A 147 5.48 -1.48 14.24
N PHE A 148 5.96 -0.62 13.34
CA PHE A 148 7.28 0.01 13.46
C PHE A 148 7.40 0.84 14.73
N SER A 149 6.34 1.55 15.13
CA SER A 149 6.36 2.36 16.35
C SER A 149 6.47 1.51 17.62
N ILE A 150 5.82 0.35 17.66
CA ILE A 150 5.89 -0.60 18.78
C ILE A 150 7.30 -1.19 18.86
N ILE A 151 7.84 -1.63 17.72
CA ILE A 151 9.16 -2.25 17.67
C ILE A 151 10.25 -1.24 18.05
N ARG A 152 10.21 -0.01 17.52
CA ARG A 152 11.17 1.05 17.86
C ARG A 152 11.14 1.40 19.35
N ARG A 153 9.95 1.56 19.94
CA ARG A 153 9.80 1.89 21.37
C ARG A 153 10.35 0.79 22.28
N ARG A 154 10.23 -0.48 21.88
CA ARG A 154 10.72 -1.62 22.66
C ARG A 154 12.23 -1.83 22.52
N ILE A 155 12.77 -1.72 21.30
CA ILE A 155 14.22 -1.79 21.09
C ILE A 155 14.95 -0.67 21.84
N ASN A 156 14.38 0.54 21.88
CA ASN A 156 14.97 1.66 22.61
C ASN A 156 14.82 1.55 24.15
N ARG A 157 14.03 0.60 24.66
CA ARG A 157 13.84 0.39 26.11
C ARG A 157 14.66 -0.79 26.64
N ASP A 158 14.73 -1.90 25.90
CA ASP A 158 15.25 -3.17 26.44
C ASP A 158 16.66 -3.52 25.95
N THR A 159 17.29 -2.73 25.07
CA THR A 159 18.62 -3.08 24.56
C THR A 159 19.44 -1.86 24.14
N ALA A 160 20.77 -1.91 24.26
CA ALA A 160 21.71 -0.94 23.68
C ALA A 160 21.86 -1.08 22.14
N ALA A 161 20.83 -1.63 21.48
CA ALA A 161 20.82 -1.91 20.05
C ALA A 161 20.08 -0.79 19.31
N THR A 162 20.70 -0.24 18.27
CA THR A 162 20.10 0.85 17.48
C THR A 162 19.23 0.29 16.35
N ALA A 163 17.92 0.55 16.39
CA ALA A 163 17.00 0.27 15.29
C ALA A 163 16.87 1.48 14.35
N SER A 164 17.28 1.32 13.09
CA SER A 164 17.18 2.36 12.06
C SER A 164 15.99 2.13 11.15
N TRP A 165 15.30 3.21 10.77
CA TRP A 165 14.29 3.20 9.72
C TRP A 165 14.94 2.84 8.38
N SER A 166 14.31 1.93 7.64
CA SER A 166 14.81 1.47 6.35
C SER A 166 14.01 2.05 5.18
N VAL A 167 14.58 1.98 3.99
CA VAL A 167 14.04 2.53 2.74
C VAL A 167 12.64 2.00 2.42
N GLY A 168 12.29 0.79 2.90
CA GLY A 168 10.98 0.18 2.72
C GLY A 168 9.80 1.05 3.19
N ILE A 169 9.91 1.73 4.34
CA ILE A 169 8.79 2.55 4.86
C ILE A 169 8.47 3.75 3.95
N TRP A 170 9.50 4.34 3.34
CA TRP A 170 9.37 5.47 2.43
C TRP A 170 8.72 5.06 1.12
N LEU A 171 8.99 3.82 0.65
CA LEU A 171 8.30 3.23 -0.49
C LEU A 171 6.80 3.05 -0.21
N VAL A 172 6.42 2.47 0.93
CA VAL A 172 4.98 2.30 1.27
C VAL A 172 4.28 3.65 1.36
N LEU A 173 4.92 4.64 1.98
CA LEU A 173 4.38 6.00 2.08
C LEU A 173 4.21 6.64 0.69
N ALA A 174 5.21 6.53 -0.18
CA ALA A 174 5.11 7.03 -1.56
C ALA A 174 3.97 6.34 -2.32
N ALA A 175 3.83 5.02 -2.18
CA ALA A 175 2.76 4.24 -2.79
C ALA A 175 1.37 4.71 -2.35
N ALA A 176 1.18 4.94 -1.05
CA ALA A 176 -0.07 5.43 -0.49
C ALA A 176 -0.43 6.83 -0.98
N ILE A 177 0.55 7.73 -1.11
CA ILE A 177 0.36 9.08 -1.66
C ILE A 177 -0.05 9.01 -3.14
N LEU A 178 0.62 8.18 -3.94
CA LEU A 178 0.26 7.99 -5.35
C LEU A 178 -1.15 7.41 -5.49
N CYS A 179 -1.52 6.45 -4.63
CA CYS A 179 -2.86 5.88 -4.58
C CYS A 179 -3.91 6.95 -4.24
N LEU A 180 -3.66 7.81 -3.25
CA LEU A 180 -4.54 8.92 -2.88
C LEU A 180 -4.79 9.85 -4.07
N ILE A 181 -3.73 10.29 -4.74
CA ILE A 181 -3.80 11.19 -5.90
C ILE A 181 -4.60 10.54 -7.03
N GLY A 182 -4.34 9.25 -7.31
CA GLY A 182 -5.08 8.46 -8.29
C GLY A 182 -6.57 8.38 -7.99
N THR A 183 -6.94 8.03 -6.76
CA THR A 183 -8.34 7.93 -6.31
C THR A 183 -9.07 9.28 -6.40
N ILE A 184 -8.42 10.37 -5.98
CA ILE A 184 -9.00 11.73 -6.08
C ILE A 184 -9.22 12.12 -7.54
N ALA A 185 -8.26 11.86 -8.43
CA ALA A 185 -8.37 12.19 -9.84
C ALA A 185 -9.51 11.43 -10.54
N VAL A 186 -9.66 10.13 -10.27
CA VAL A 186 -10.77 9.30 -10.77
C VAL A 186 -12.11 9.80 -10.22
N PHE A 187 -12.17 10.10 -8.92
CA PHE A 187 -13.38 10.61 -8.27
C PHE A 187 -13.83 11.96 -8.84
N ILE A 188 -12.93 12.93 -8.98
CA ILE A 188 -13.22 14.24 -9.57
C ILE A 188 -13.73 14.08 -11.00
N THR A 189 -13.13 13.18 -11.79
CA THR A 189 -13.55 12.95 -13.18
C THR A 189 -14.95 12.36 -13.25
N CYS A 190 -15.26 11.37 -12.41
CA CYS A 190 -16.59 10.77 -12.29
C CYS A 190 -17.64 11.81 -11.88
N CYS A 191 -17.38 12.59 -10.83
CA CYS A 191 -18.29 13.64 -10.36
C CYS A 191 -18.47 14.78 -11.37
N SER A 192 -17.41 15.20 -12.05
CA SER A 192 -17.47 16.26 -13.07
C SER A 192 -18.23 15.82 -14.31
N GLY A 193 -18.05 14.57 -14.76
CA GLY A 193 -18.83 13.96 -15.83
C GLY A 193 -20.32 13.89 -15.48
N ARG A 194 -20.66 13.46 -14.25
CA ARG A 194 -22.03 13.39 -13.77
C ARG A 194 -22.70 14.76 -13.63
N ARG A 195 -22.01 15.76 -13.07
CA ARG A 195 -22.52 17.13 -12.95
C ARG A 195 -22.81 17.76 -14.30
N ARG A 196 -21.95 17.52 -15.30
CA ARG A 196 -22.17 18.02 -16.65
C ARG A 196 -23.40 17.39 -17.29
N LYS A 197 -23.58 16.06 -17.17
CA LYS A 197 -24.77 15.36 -17.69
C LYS A 197 -26.07 15.85 -17.04
N ASN A 198 -26.09 16.05 -15.72
CA ASN A 198 -27.26 16.61 -15.03
C ASN A 198 -27.60 18.03 -15.52
N ARG A 199 -26.60 18.85 -15.85
CA ARG A 199 -26.82 20.18 -16.44
C ARG A 199 -27.37 20.09 -17.87
N GLU A 200 -26.84 19.18 -18.69
CA GLU A 200 -27.33 18.95 -20.05
C GLU A 200 -28.76 18.40 -20.06
N GLN A 201 -29.10 17.46 -19.17
CA GLN A 201 -30.48 16.98 -18.97
C GLN A 201 -31.43 18.07 -18.51
N LYS A 202 -31.03 18.92 -17.55
CA LYS A 202 -31.85 20.07 -17.12
C LYS A 202 -32.06 21.09 -18.26
N LYS A 203 -31.05 21.32 -19.10
CA LYS A 203 -31.18 22.17 -20.30
C LYS A 203 -32.13 21.57 -21.33
N MET A 204 -32.04 20.27 -21.59
CA MET A 204 -32.96 19.57 -22.51
C MET A 204 -34.39 19.55 -21.99
N ALA A 205 -34.59 19.34 -20.68
CA ALA A 205 -35.90 19.44 -20.04
C ALA A 205 -36.47 20.87 -20.18
N ALA A 206 -35.68 21.90 -19.88
CA ALA A 206 -36.10 23.29 -20.05
C ALA A 206 -36.41 23.66 -21.51
N TYR A 207 -35.68 23.11 -22.48
CA TYR A 207 -35.98 23.28 -23.91
C TYR A 207 -37.30 22.62 -24.30
N SER A 208 -37.53 21.37 -23.85
CA SER A 208 -38.78 20.64 -24.11
C SER A 208 -40.01 21.26 -23.44
N THR A 209 -39.84 21.99 -22.35
CA THR A 209 -40.93 22.71 -21.66
C THR A 209 -41.11 24.13 -22.18
N SER A 210 -40.23 24.63 -23.06
CA SER A 210 -40.43 25.94 -23.68
C SER A 210 -41.60 25.85 -24.67
N PRO A 211 -42.69 26.62 -24.49
CA PRO A 211 -43.78 26.62 -25.46
C PRO A 211 -43.24 27.24 -26.74
N THR A 212 -43.14 26.45 -27.81
CA THR A 212 -42.96 26.95 -29.16
C THR A 212 -44.04 27.99 -29.42
N ARG A 213 -43.65 29.27 -29.44
CA ARG A 213 -44.46 30.34 -29.98
C ARG A 213 -44.47 30.17 -31.50
N TYR A 214 -45.69 29.93 -31.99
CA TYR A 214 -46.17 29.91 -33.38
C TYR A 214 -45.95 28.61 -34.16
#